data_AF-A0A131YVM0-F1
#
_entry.id   AF-A0A131YVM0-F1
#
_cell.length_a   1.000
_cell.length_b   1.000
_cell.length_c   1.000
_cell.angle_alpha   90.00
_cell.angle_beta   90.00
_cell.angle_gamma   90.00
#
_symmetry.space_group_name_H-M   'P 1'
#
loop_
_entity.id
_entity.type
_entity.pdbx_description
1 polymer ?
#
loop_
_entity_poly.entity_id
_entity_poly.type
_entity_poly.pdbx_seq_one_letter_code
_entity_poly.pdbx_strand_id
1 'polypeptide(L)'
;MHQAVLFAALVFTFTFMLYVNGDVETVYTCSRGDDYPCAYPDVCTQCPQNITEPHGHGFFYYNKDQKSCVHLSGTSKSCNAFTDNETCRIFCGLDD
;
A
#
# COMPACT_ATOMS: atom_id res chain seq x y z
N MET A 1 1.63 -36.02 33.32
CA MET A 1 0.78 -34.86 32.93
C MET A 1 1.56 -33.54 32.85
N HIS A 2 2.60 -33.30 33.66
CA HIS A 2 3.40 -32.06 33.62
C HIS A 2 4.23 -31.83 32.33
N GLN A 3 4.71 -32.90 31.68
CA GLN A 3 5.58 -32.73 30.50
C GLN A 3 4.82 -32.25 29.25
N ALA A 4 3.58 -32.68 29.04
CA ALA A 4 2.78 -32.26 27.88
C ALA A 4 2.42 -30.76 27.89
N VAL A 5 2.28 -30.17 29.09
CA VAL A 5 1.98 -28.74 29.26
C VAL A 5 3.17 -27.87 28.84
N LEU A 6 4.40 -28.31 29.11
CA LEU A 6 5.61 -27.59 28.73
C LEU A 6 5.82 -27.56 27.21
N PHE A 7 5.54 -28.67 26.52
CA PHE A 7 5.62 -28.71 25.05
C PHE A 7 4.56 -27.83 24.39
N ALA A 8 3.32 -27.83 24.91
CA ALA A 8 2.26 -26.98 24.38
C ALA A 8 2.59 -25.47 24.54
N ALA A 9 3.18 -25.07 25.67
CA ALA A 9 3.61 -23.70 25.91
C ALA A 9 4.72 -23.26 24.96
N LEU A 10 5.70 -24.12 24.67
CA LEU A 10 6.80 -23.83 23.74
C LEU A 10 6.33 -23.67 22.30
N VAL A 11 5.36 -24.48 21.86
CA VAL A 11 4.79 -24.33 20.51
C VAL A 11 4.02 -23.02 20.40
N PHE A 12 3.24 -22.66 21.42
CA PHE A 12 2.46 -21.42 21.44
C PHE A 12 3.34 -20.16 21.44
N THR A 13 4.46 -20.17 22.16
CA THR A 13 5.39 -19.02 22.16
C THR A 13 6.13 -18.91 20.83
N PHE A 14 6.46 -20.02 20.19
CA PHE A 14 7.12 -20.01 18.89
C PHE A 14 6.21 -19.52 17.76
N THR A 15 4.95 -19.95 17.73
CA THR A 15 3.95 -19.43 16.77
C THR A 15 3.63 -17.96 17.04
N PHE A 16 3.58 -17.53 18.30
CA PHE A 16 3.37 -16.12 18.64
C PHE A 16 4.56 -15.24 18.18
N MET A 17 5.80 -15.70 18.35
CA MET A 17 6.97 -14.97 17.83
C MET A 17 6.99 -14.91 16.30
N LEU A 18 6.59 -15.98 15.60
CA LEU A 18 6.48 -15.96 14.14
C LEU A 18 5.37 -15.02 13.65
N TYR A 19 4.26 -14.92 14.39
CA TYR A 19 3.19 -13.97 14.08
C TYR A 19 3.66 -12.51 14.30
N VAL A 20 4.38 -12.22 15.38
CA VAL A 20 4.87 -10.86 15.69
C VAL A 20 6.00 -10.42 14.75
N ASN A 21 6.82 -11.34 14.24
CA ASN A 21 7.89 -11.03 13.27
C ASN A 21 7.44 -11.18 11.79
N GLY A 22 6.16 -11.48 11.54
CA GLY A 22 5.63 -11.75 10.21
C GLY A 22 5.33 -10.49 9.38
N ASP A 23 5.26 -9.31 9.99
CA ASP A 23 5.18 -8.05 9.28
C ASP A 23 6.60 -7.59 8.96
N VAL A 24 7.16 -8.13 7.88
CA VAL A 24 8.20 -7.40 7.16
C VAL A 24 7.52 -6.09 6.74
N GLU A 25 7.77 -5.01 7.49
CA GLU A 25 7.45 -3.65 7.06
C GLU A 25 8.20 -3.43 5.74
N THR A 26 7.57 -3.79 4.63
CA THR A 26 7.91 -3.22 3.34
C THR A 26 7.80 -1.72 3.51
N VAL A 27 8.95 -1.05 3.62
CA VAL A 27 9.00 0.41 3.68
C VAL A 27 8.58 0.91 2.29
N TYR A 28 7.29 1.13 2.11
CA TYR A 28 6.79 1.69 0.86
C TYR A 28 7.20 3.15 0.78
N THR A 29 8.07 3.46 -0.19
CA THR A 29 8.31 4.84 -0.58
C THR A 29 7.08 5.34 -1.33
N CYS A 30 6.20 6.04 -0.63
CA CYS A 30 5.00 6.59 -1.24
C CYS A 30 5.24 7.81 -2.11
N SER A 31 6.48 8.31 -2.20
CA SER A 31 6.86 9.36 -3.13
C SER A 31 7.58 8.75 -4.33
N ARG A 32 7.21 9.17 -5.54
CA ARG A 32 8.00 8.87 -6.74
C ARG A 32 9.40 9.45 -6.58
N GLY A 33 10.41 8.59 -6.66
CA GLY A 33 11.82 8.94 -6.74
C GLY A 33 12.56 7.93 -7.63
N ASP A 34 13.71 8.35 -8.17
CA ASP A 34 14.49 7.52 -9.10
C ASP A 34 15.05 6.26 -8.44
N ASP A 35 15.28 6.30 -7.13
CA ASP A 35 15.91 5.21 -6.37
C ASP A 35 14.93 4.13 -5.90
N TYR A 36 13.61 4.38 -5.96
CA TYR A 36 12.59 3.45 -5.46
C TYR A 36 11.35 3.41 -6.38
N PRO A 37 11.21 2.37 -7.23
CA PRO A 37 10.03 2.23 -8.06
C PRO A 37 8.78 1.96 -7.22
N CYS A 38 7.65 2.50 -7.67
CA CYS A 38 6.35 2.27 -7.03
C CYS A 38 5.92 0.79 -7.21
N ALA A 39 5.66 0.10 -6.10
CA ALA A 39 5.22 -1.30 -6.09
C ALA A 39 3.69 -1.41 -6.22
N TYR A 40 3.19 -1.64 -7.43
CA TYR A 40 1.76 -1.82 -7.69
C TYR A 40 1.35 -3.30 -7.60
N PRO A 41 0.12 -3.60 -7.16
CA PRO A 41 -0.96 -2.67 -6.80
C PRO A 41 -0.88 -2.15 -5.35
N ASP A 42 0.09 -2.61 -4.56
CA ASP A 42 0.17 -2.35 -3.11
C ASP A 42 0.12 -0.86 -2.75
N VAL A 43 0.90 -0.03 -3.46
CA VAL A 43 0.92 1.43 -3.25
C VAL A 43 -0.43 2.12 -3.50
N CYS A 44 -1.35 1.52 -4.26
CA CYS A 44 -2.69 2.09 -4.47
C CYS A 44 -3.51 2.16 -3.17
N THR A 45 -3.31 1.20 -2.27
CA THR A 45 -4.05 1.15 -0.99
C THR A 45 -3.27 1.70 0.19
N GLN A 46 -1.93 1.66 0.09
CA GLN A 46 -1.03 2.02 1.18
C GLN A 46 -0.57 3.48 1.13
N CYS A 47 -0.53 4.09 -0.06
CA CYS A 47 -0.02 5.45 -0.20
C CYS A 47 -1.13 6.52 -0.21
N PRO A 48 -0.96 7.60 0.59
CA PRO A 48 -1.94 8.68 0.64
C PRO A 48 -1.94 9.50 -0.65
N GLN A 49 -3.09 10.07 -0.97
CA GLN A 49 -3.24 11.11 -1.97
C GLN A 49 -2.78 12.46 -1.39
N ASN A 50 -1.46 12.70 -1.38
CA ASN A 50 -0.89 13.97 -0.91
C ASN A 50 -0.80 14.97 -2.07
N ILE A 51 -1.58 16.05 -1.98
CA ILE A 51 -1.46 17.20 -2.89
C ILE A 51 -0.16 17.93 -2.53
N THR A 52 0.73 18.05 -3.52
CA THR A 52 1.97 18.81 -3.38
C THR A 52 1.76 20.27 -3.76
N GLU A 53 0.97 20.53 -4.80
CA GLU A 53 0.58 21.88 -5.21
C GLU A 53 -0.91 21.93 -5.57
N PRO A 54 -1.68 22.91 -5.04
CA PRO A 54 -3.12 23.00 -5.29
C PRO A 54 -3.46 23.52 -6.69
N HIS A 55 -2.51 24.14 -7.39
CA HIS A 55 -2.67 24.61 -8.77
C HIS A 55 -1.97 23.63 -9.71
N GLY A 56 -2.72 22.97 -10.59
CA GLY A 56 -2.16 21.98 -11.52
C GLY A 56 -3.21 21.36 -12.43
N HIS A 57 -2.75 20.56 -13.39
CA HIS A 57 -3.59 19.88 -14.39
C HIS A 57 -4.49 18.78 -13.79
N GLY A 58 -4.36 18.49 -12.50
CA GLY A 58 -5.06 17.41 -11.83
C GLY A 58 -4.37 16.07 -12.01
N PHE A 59 -4.75 15.10 -11.19
CA PHE A 59 -4.27 13.73 -11.24
C PHE A 59 -5.40 12.77 -10.85
N PHE A 60 -5.25 11.51 -11.23
CA PHE A 60 -6.11 10.42 -10.79
C PHE A 60 -5.44 9.71 -9.61
N TYR A 61 -6.24 9.24 -8.64
CA TYR A 61 -5.76 8.40 -7.55
C TYR A 61 -6.75 7.28 -7.27
N TYR A 62 -6.25 6.16 -6.75
CA TYR A 62 -7.12 5.07 -6.32
C TYR A 62 -7.72 5.38 -4.96
N ASN A 63 -9.05 5.43 -4.91
CA ASN A 63 -9.82 5.54 -3.69
C ASN A 63 -10.24 4.14 -3.23
N LYS A 64 -9.62 3.65 -2.15
CA LYS A 64 -9.90 2.31 -1.60
C LYS A 64 -11.34 2.13 -1.11
N ASP A 65 -11.99 3.20 -0.65
CA ASP A 65 -13.33 3.14 -0.08
C ASP A 65 -14.38 3.04 -1.20
N GLN A 66 -14.15 3.78 -2.30
CA GLN A 66 -15.00 3.75 -3.49
C GLN A 66 -14.64 2.62 -4.46
N LYS A 67 -13.48 1.98 -4.27
CA LYS A 67 -12.89 1.01 -5.20
C LYS A 67 -12.86 1.55 -6.64
N SER A 68 -12.43 2.80 -6.78
CA SER A 68 -12.45 3.52 -8.04
C SER A 68 -11.32 4.53 -8.15
N CYS A 69 -10.99 4.90 -9.39
CA CYS A 69 -10.04 5.97 -9.68
C CYS A 69 -10.78 7.31 -9.74
N VAL A 70 -10.35 8.26 -8.92
CA VAL A 70 -11.00 9.57 -8.75
C VAL A 70 -10.06 10.67 -9.20
N HIS A 71 -10.60 11.65 -9.93
CA HIS A 71 -9.86 12.83 -10.36
C HIS A 71 -9.83 13.90 -9.27
N LEU A 72 -8.65 14.48 -9.03
CA LEU A 72 -8.45 15.54 -8.05
C LEU A 72 -7.57 16.66 -8.64
N SER A 73 -7.94 17.91 -8.40
CA SER A 73 -7.19 19.08 -8.90
C SER A 73 -5.89 19.30 -8.12
N GLY A 74 -4.83 19.68 -8.84
CA GLY A 74 -3.51 19.93 -8.27
C GLY A 74 -2.44 19.00 -8.85
N THR A 75 -1.31 18.91 -8.16
CA THR A 75 -0.22 17.98 -8.48
C THR A 75 0.08 17.09 -7.28
N SER A 76 0.56 15.87 -7.54
CA SER A 76 0.99 14.96 -6.49
C SER A 76 2.22 14.19 -6.94
N LYS A 77 3.18 14.03 -6.02
CA LYS A 77 4.32 13.13 -6.20
C LYS A 77 4.07 11.73 -5.61
N SER A 78 2.84 11.44 -5.18
CA SER A 78 2.49 10.15 -4.61
C SER A 78 2.62 9.03 -5.65
N CYS A 79 3.01 7.83 -5.23
CA CYS A 79 2.89 6.63 -6.04
C CYS A 79 1.42 6.29 -6.34
N ASN A 80 0.47 6.76 -5.53
CA ASN A 80 -0.97 6.66 -5.81
C ASN A 80 -1.48 7.85 -6.66
N ALA A 81 -0.61 8.50 -7.44
CA ALA A 81 -1.01 9.57 -8.35
C ALA A 81 -0.69 9.18 -9.80
N PHE A 82 -1.69 9.27 -10.66
CA PHE A 82 -1.66 8.85 -12.05
C PHE A 82 -2.03 10.00 -12.97
N THR A 83 -1.47 9.98 -14.17
CA THR A 83 -1.74 10.98 -15.22
C THR A 83 -3.14 10.87 -15.79
N ASP A 84 -3.72 9.68 -15.76
CA ASP A 84 -4.98 9.36 -16.41
C ASP A 84 -5.70 8.20 -15.69
N ASN A 85 -7.00 8.11 -15.95
CA ASN A 85 -7.90 7.15 -15.33
C ASN A 85 -7.56 5.70 -15.71
N GLU A 86 -7.19 5.46 -16.96
CA GLU A 86 -6.90 4.12 -17.48
C GLU A 86 -5.68 3.53 -16.80
N THR A 87 -4.58 4.29 -16.72
CA THR A 87 -3.37 3.90 -16.00
C THR A 87 -3.67 3.59 -14.54
N CYS A 88 -4.46 4.45 -13.86
CA CYS A 88 -4.87 4.18 -12.48
C CYS A 88 -5.61 2.84 -12.35
N ARG A 89 -6.54 2.55 -13.26
CA ARG A 89 -7.33 1.32 -13.21
C ARG A 89 -6.49 0.07 -13.46
N ILE A 90 -5.61 0.11 -14.45
CA ILE A 90 -4.71 -1.00 -14.79
C ILE A 90 -3.78 -1.31 -13.62
N PHE A 91 -3.07 -0.30 -13.11
CA PHE A 91 -2.08 -0.50 -12.04
C PHE A 91 -2.70 -0.87 -10.69
N CYS A 92 -3.95 -0.47 -10.44
CA CYS A 92 -4.66 -0.78 -9.20
C CYS A 92 -5.63 -1.97 -9.31
N GLY A 93 -5.57 -2.74 -10.40
CA GLY A 93 -6.34 -3.99 -10.56
C GLY A 93 -7.84 -3.80 -10.66
N LEU A 94 -8.29 -2.71 -11.29
CA LEU A 94 -9.70 -2.45 -11.61
C LEU A 94 -10.11 -2.93 -13.01
N ASP A 95 -9.14 -3.22 -13.87
CA ASP A 95 -9.33 -3.82 -15.19
C ASP A 95 -8.47 -5.09 -15.30
N ASP A 96 -9.06 -6.17 -15.80
CA ASP A 96 -8.43 -7.48 -16.07
C ASP A 96 -7.89 -7.57 -17.51
#